data_AF-A0A7K2WZ00-F1
#
_entry.id   AF-A0A7K2WZ00-F1
#
_cell.length_a   1.000
_cell.length_b   1.000
_cell.length_c   1.000
_cell.angle_alpha   90.00
_cell.angle_beta   90.00
_cell.angle_gamma   90.00
#
_symmetry.space_group_name_H-M   'P 1'
#
loop_
_entity.id
_entity.type
_entity.pdbx_description
1 polymer ?
#
loop_
_entity_poly.entity_id
_entity_poly.type
_entity_poly.pdbx_seq_one_letter_code
_entity_poly.pdbx_strand_id
1 'polypeptide(L)'
;MHRRARSIEDKTRRSEDLLAAAEALALELGGVRHLTLAPVTERAGLHRTGVRRYYASKEELLLELAERGWDRWRDVIKDAVGDRADLGPSQIATVLTDTLVSLPVFCDLLTHVPLSLEGDVDIERARRYKTNSFAAYDEIAATLDRAGTMTLQQIEALLATAVTLAAGFWQVSHPTPTLAALYEQEPRWAHVALDFTPKLRHLLEATATGLARTPEPAKRAGEGPGSSS
;
A
#
# COMPACT_ATOMS: atom_id res chain seq x y z
N MET A 1 38.00 -4.71 8.11
CA MET A 1 36.79 -4.10 7.52
C MET A 1 35.94 -5.10 6.71
N HIS A 2 36.52 -5.96 5.87
CA HIS A 2 35.77 -6.92 5.03
C HIS A 2 34.83 -7.90 5.78
N ARG A 3 35.19 -8.38 6.97
CA ARG A 3 34.36 -9.32 7.75
C ARG A 3 33.05 -8.70 8.27
N ARG A 4 33.04 -7.38 8.52
CA ARG A 4 31.85 -6.63 8.98
C ARG A 4 30.92 -6.28 7.82
N ALA A 5 31.47 -5.90 6.67
CA ALA A 5 30.70 -5.65 5.44
C ALA A 5 29.96 -6.91 4.97
N ARG A 6 30.67 -8.05 4.88
CA ARG A 6 30.08 -9.34 4.50
C ARG A 6 28.95 -9.78 5.45
N SER A 7 29.10 -9.55 6.75
CA SER A 7 28.07 -9.88 7.74
C SER A 7 26.83 -8.98 7.65
N ILE A 8 26.96 -7.73 7.19
CA ILE A 8 25.84 -6.83 6.97
C ILE A 8 25.10 -7.24 5.69
N GLU A 9 25.83 -7.48 4.60
CA GLU A 9 25.28 -7.98 3.33
C GLU A 9 24.53 -9.30 3.52
N ASP A 10 25.11 -10.24 4.27
CA ASP A 10 24.44 -11.50 4.59
C ASP A 10 23.16 -11.26 5.41
N LYS A 11 23.14 -10.28 6.33
CA LYS A 11 21.93 -9.95 7.10
C LYS A 11 20.86 -9.33 6.22
N THR A 12 21.23 -8.41 5.33
CA THR A 12 20.30 -7.77 4.37
C THR A 12 19.68 -8.79 3.44
N ARG A 13 20.51 -9.65 2.82
CA ARG A 13 20.03 -10.72 1.93
C ARG A 13 19.01 -11.63 2.63
N ARG A 14 19.25 -12.00 3.90
CA ARG A 14 18.29 -12.83 4.65
C ARG A 14 16.98 -12.12 4.99
N SER A 15 17.03 -10.81 5.24
CA SER A 15 15.82 -10.01 5.42
C SER A 15 15.03 -9.93 4.11
N GLU A 16 15.70 -9.80 2.97
CA GLU A 16 15.07 -9.85 1.64
C GLU A 16 14.43 -11.20 1.34
N ASP A 17 15.13 -12.32 1.62
CA ASP A 17 14.60 -13.67 1.46
C ASP A 17 13.30 -13.87 2.26
N LEU A 18 13.26 -13.37 3.50
CA LEU A 18 12.07 -13.45 4.37
C LEU A 18 10.89 -12.64 3.83
N LEU A 19 11.14 -11.42 3.34
CA LEU A 19 10.10 -10.56 2.79
C LEU A 19 9.55 -11.12 1.46
N ALA A 20 10.42 -11.61 0.58
CA ALA A 20 10.02 -12.29 -0.65
C ALA A 20 9.19 -13.54 -0.35
N ALA A 21 9.59 -14.34 0.65
CA ALA A 21 8.83 -15.50 1.09
C ALA A 21 7.46 -15.13 1.69
N ALA A 22 7.37 -14.01 2.40
CA ALA A 22 6.12 -13.49 2.95
C ALA A 22 5.17 -12.99 1.86
N GLU A 23 5.69 -12.26 0.88
CA GLU A 23 4.94 -11.76 -0.27
C GLU A 23 4.37 -12.91 -1.12
N ALA A 24 5.21 -13.90 -1.45
CA ALA A 24 4.77 -15.10 -2.18
C ALA A 24 3.67 -15.86 -1.41
N LEU A 25 3.80 -16.03 -0.09
CA LEU A 25 2.77 -16.66 0.74
C LEU A 25 1.46 -15.90 0.76
N ALA A 26 1.53 -14.58 0.89
CA ALA A 26 0.34 -13.76 0.91
C ALA A 26 -0.46 -13.95 -0.38
N LEU A 27 0.21 -14.04 -1.53
CA LEU A 27 -0.43 -14.35 -2.81
C LEU A 27 -1.02 -15.77 -2.85
N GLU A 28 -0.26 -16.78 -2.43
CA GLU A 28 -0.72 -18.18 -2.40
C GLU A 28 -1.94 -18.39 -1.50
N LEU A 29 -1.99 -17.68 -0.36
CA LEU A 29 -3.03 -17.83 0.66
C LEU A 29 -4.23 -16.89 0.45
N GLY A 30 -4.20 -16.00 -0.55
CA GLY A 30 -5.26 -15.01 -0.75
C GLY A 30 -5.27 -13.88 0.28
N GLY A 31 -4.12 -13.58 0.90
CA GLY A 31 -3.91 -12.37 1.70
C GLY A 31 -3.02 -12.56 2.94
N VAL A 32 -2.48 -11.45 3.43
CA VAL A 32 -1.57 -11.37 4.59
C VAL A 32 -2.25 -11.77 5.91
N ARG A 33 -3.58 -11.70 5.97
CA ARG A 33 -4.37 -12.14 7.13
C ARG A 33 -4.12 -13.62 7.48
N HIS A 34 -3.83 -14.45 6.48
CA HIS A 34 -3.61 -15.90 6.62
C HIS A 34 -2.15 -16.27 6.92
N LEU A 35 -1.24 -15.31 6.83
CA LEU A 35 0.20 -15.54 6.94
C LEU A 35 0.60 -15.90 8.37
N THR A 36 1.56 -16.81 8.53
CA THR A 36 2.21 -17.09 9.82
C THR A 36 3.73 -17.13 9.64
N LEU A 37 4.50 -16.89 10.71
CA LEU A 37 5.97 -16.81 10.60
C LEU A 37 6.63 -18.15 10.25
N ALA A 38 6.05 -19.29 10.65
CA ALA A 38 6.70 -20.58 10.45
C ALA A 38 6.84 -20.94 8.95
N PRO A 39 5.77 -20.87 8.13
CA PRO A 39 5.87 -21.09 6.68
C PRO A 39 6.76 -20.06 5.97
N VAL A 40 6.78 -18.80 6.41
CA VAL A 40 7.71 -17.79 5.85
C VAL A 40 9.16 -18.19 6.10
N THR A 41 9.47 -18.58 7.33
CA THR A 41 10.83 -18.95 7.74
C THR A 41 11.31 -20.19 7.00
N GLU A 42 10.44 -21.19 6.86
CA GLU A 42 10.70 -22.42 6.12
C GLU A 42 11.01 -22.14 4.65
N ARG A 43 10.21 -21.32 3.98
CA ARG A 43 10.45 -21.00 2.56
C ARG A 43 11.67 -20.11 2.34
N ALA A 44 12.00 -19.24 3.28
CA ALA A 44 13.26 -18.49 3.26
C ALA A 44 14.50 -19.38 3.51
N GLY A 45 14.33 -20.69 3.71
CA GLY A 45 15.42 -21.63 3.99
C GLY A 45 16.08 -21.40 5.35
N LEU A 46 15.35 -20.81 6.30
CA LEU A 46 15.81 -20.53 7.65
C LEU A 46 15.26 -21.56 8.64
N HIS A 47 16.02 -21.84 9.68
CA HIS A 47 15.50 -22.61 10.82
C HIS A 47 14.36 -21.84 11.50
N ARG A 48 13.36 -22.53 12.05
CA ARG A 48 12.10 -21.95 12.60
C ARG A 48 12.27 -20.83 13.64
N THR A 49 13.40 -20.78 14.34
CA THR A 49 13.75 -19.73 15.32
C THR A 49 14.54 -18.56 14.73
N GLY A 50 14.96 -18.66 13.47
CA GLY A 50 15.84 -17.72 12.78
C GLY A 50 15.19 -16.37 12.48
N VAL A 51 13.88 -16.34 12.20
CA VAL A 51 13.17 -15.10 11.85
C VAL A 51 13.20 -14.05 12.95
N ARG A 52 13.23 -14.47 14.22
CA ARG A 52 13.30 -13.57 15.39
C ARG A 52 14.59 -12.76 15.48
N ARG A 53 15.63 -13.13 14.72
CA ARG A 53 16.88 -12.35 14.59
C ARG A 53 16.73 -11.15 13.66
N TYR A 54 15.65 -11.11 12.87
CA TYR A 54 15.38 -10.11 11.85
C TYR A 54 14.13 -9.30 12.17
N TYR A 55 13.08 -9.95 12.67
CA TYR A 55 11.81 -9.33 13.03
C TYR A 55 11.31 -9.87 14.37
N ALA A 56 10.92 -8.99 15.29
CA ALA A 56 10.41 -9.34 16.61
C ALA A 56 9.06 -10.07 16.53
N SER A 57 8.22 -9.73 15.55
CA SER A 57 6.86 -10.26 15.37
C SER A 57 6.48 -10.43 13.90
N LYS A 58 5.29 -11.01 13.66
CA LYS A 58 4.67 -11.06 12.31
C LYS A 58 4.32 -9.65 11.85
N GLU A 59 3.85 -8.84 12.77
CA GLU A 59 3.39 -7.47 12.56
C GLU A 59 4.55 -6.59 12.11
N GLU A 60 5.72 -6.72 12.73
CA GLU A 60 6.93 -6.00 12.30
C GLU A 60 7.37 -6.41 10.88
N LEU A 61 7.32 -7.71 10.55
CA LEU A 61 7.63 -8.22 9.21
C LEU A 61 6.64 -7.66 8.16
N LEU A 62 5.34 -7.67 8.45
CA LEU A 62 4.32 -7.16 7.54
C LEU A 62 4.36 -5.63 7.41
N LEU A 63 4.70 -4.91 8.48
CA LEU A 63 4.88 -3.47 8.43
C LEU A 63 6.11 -3.08 7.59
N GLU A 64 7.18 -3.85 7.65
CA GLU A 64 8.33 -3.71 6.74
C GLU A 64 7.96 -3.99 5.29
N LEU A 65 7.13 -5.02 5.04
CA LEU A 65 6.62 -5.31 3.70
C LEU A 65 5.74 -4.17 3.17
N ALA A 66 4.94 -3.53 4.03
CA ALA A 66 4.11 -2.38 3.68
C ALA A 66 4.97 -1.14 3.38
N GLU A 67 6.02 -0.89 4.18
CA GLU A 67 7.00 0.18 3.96
C GLU A 67 7.63 0.05 2.56
N ARG A 68 8.11 -1.15 2.21
CA ARG A 68 8.65 -1.42 0.86
C ARG A 68 7.59 -1.35 -0.23
N GLY A 69 6.33 -1.63 0.11
CA GLY A 69 5.20 -1.45 -0.80
C GLY A 69 5.06 0.01 -1.27
N TRP A 70 5.24 0.97 -0.36
CA TRP A 70 5.24 2.40 -0.69
C TRP A 70 6.39 2.77 -1.62
N ASP A 71 7.61 2.32 -1.31
CA ASP A 71 8.79 2.57 -2.17
C ASP A 71 8.60 1.98 -3.57
N ARG A 72 8.12 0.73 -3.66
CA ARG A 72 7.84 0.10 -4.94
C ARG A 72 6.74 0.82 -5.71
N TRP A 73 5.67 1.25 -5.04
CA TRP A 73 4.59 2.00 -5.68
C TRP A 73 5.08 3.33 -6.26
N ARG A 74 5.92 4.04 -5.51
CA ARG A 74 6.62 5.23 -6.00
C ARG A 74 7.43 4.93 -7.25
N ASP A 75 8.22 3.86 -7.24
CA ASP A 75 9.10 3.53 -8.34
C ASP A 75 8.31 3.10 -9.59
N VAL A 76 7.27 2.27 -9.45
CA VAL A 76 6.42 1.92 -10.61
C VAL A 76 5.60 3.10 -11.13
N ILE A 77 5.24 4.07 -10.29
CA ILE A 77 4.63 5.34 -10.76
C ILE A 77 5.65 6.15 -11.56
N LYS A 78 6.89 6.30 -11.06
CA LYS A 78 7.96 7.00 -11.78
C LYS A 78 8.19 6.36 -13.16
N ASP A 79 8.29 5.03 -13.21
CA ASP A 79 8.48 4.29 -14.45
C ASP A 79 7.28 4.41 -15.39
N ALA A 80 6.05 4.28 -14.85
CA ALA A 80 4.84 4.42 -15.64
C ALA A 80 4.75 5.81 -16.24
N VAL A 81 4.96 6.87 -15.45
CA VAL A 81 4.94 8.26 -15.90
C VAL A 81 6.04 8.51 -16.93
N GLY A 82 7.28 8.10 -16.66
CA GLY A 82 8.43 8.31 -17.53
C GLY A 82 8.63 9.80 -17.84
N ASP A 83 8.88 10.11 -19.12
CA ASP A 83 9.04 11.49 -19.61
C ASP A 83 7.72 12.13 -20.08
N ARG A 84 6.57 11.53 -19.76
CA ARG A 84 5.27 12.07 -20.17
C ARG A 84 4.98 13.38 -19.43
N ALA A 85 4.35 14.30 -20.15
CA ALA A 85 3.88 15.58 -19.64
C ALA A 85 2.42 15.80 -20.03
N ASP A 86 1.79 16.82 -19.44
CA ASP A 86 0.41 17.23 -19.69
C ASP A 86 -0.61 16.08 -19.50
N LEU A 87 -0.35 15.17 -18.56
CA LEU A 87 -1.29 14.10 -18.21
C LEU A 87 -2.56 14.70 -17.62
N GLY A 88 -3.67 14.51 -18.32
CA GLY A 88 -4.99 14.91 -17.85
C GLY A 88 -5.50 14.04 -16.70
N PRO A 89 -6.59 14.44 -16.03
CA PRO A 89 -7.08 13.77 -14.83
C PRO A 89 -7.35 12.26 -15.00
N SER A 90 -7.99 11.86 -16.11
CA SER A 90 -8.27 10.44 -16.38
C SER A 90 -7.00 9.62 -16.65
N GLN A 91 -5.96 10.24 -17.20
CA GLN A 91 -4.67 9.58 -17.43
C GLN A 91 -3.91 9.37 -16.12
N ILE A 92 -3.93 10.36 -15.21
CA ILE A 92 -3.39 10.21 -13.84
C ILE A 92 -4.14 9.09 -13.10
N ALA A 93 -5.47 9.07 -13.15
CA ALA A 93 -6.26 7.99 -12.55
C ALA A 93 -5.92 6.61 -13.13
N THR A 94 -5.66 6.52 -14.44
CA THR A 94 -5.19 5.29 -15.09
C THR A 94 -3.82 4.86 -14.54
N VAL A 95 -2.85 5.77 -14.43
CA VAL A 95 -1.52 5.48 -13.86
C VAL A 95 -1.65 4.95 -12.44
N LEU A 96 -2.45 5.60 -11.59
CA LEU A 96 -2.67 5.15 -10.21
C LEU A 96 -3.30 3.76 -10.16
N THR A 97 -4.31 3.51 -10.99
CA THR A 97 -4.99 2.21 -11.05
C THR A 97 -4.03 1.11 -11.49
N ASP A 98 -3.34 1.30 -12.63
CA ASP A 98 -2.46 0.28 -13.21
C ASP A 98 -1.31 -0.09 -12.27
N THR A 99 -0.72 0.92 -11.63
CA THR A 99 0.38 0.72 -10.67
C THR A 99 -0.09 0.05 -9.38
N LEU A 100 -1.26 0.39 -8.83
CA LEU A 100 -1.82 -0.30 -7.67
C LEU A 100 -2.17 -1.76 -7.98
N VAL A 101 -2.80 -2.02 -9.12
CA VAL A 101 -3.15 -3.38 -9.57
C VAL A 101 -1.91 -4.25 -9.75
N SER A 102 -0.77 -3.66 -10.12
CA SER A 102 0.51 -4.37 -10.22
C SER A 102 1.13 -4.75 -8.85
N LEU A 103 0.59 -4.22 -7.74
CA LEU A 103 1.10 -4.41 -6.38
C LEU A 103 0.00 -4.99 -5.45
N PRO A 104 -0.46 -6.23 -5.70
CA PRO A 104 -1.57 -6.86 -4.97
C PRO A 104 -1.36 -6.95 -3.45
N VAL A 105 -0.17 -7.40 -3.00
CA VAL A 105 0.13 -7.54 -1.57
C VAL A 105 0.20 -6.18 -0.87
N PHE A 106 0.64 -5.13 -1.58
CA PHE A 106 0.61 -3.77 -1.05
C PHE A 106 -0.83 -3.30 -0.86
N CYS A 107 -1.72 -3.51 -1.84
CA CYS A 107 -3.14 -3.19 -1.72
C CYS A 107 -3.80 -3.87 -0.51
N ASP A 108 -3.45 -5.13 -0.24
CA ASP A 108 -3.90 -5.85 0.96
C ASP A 108 -3.40 -5.21 2.25
N LEU A 109 -2.10 -4.91 2.31
CA LEU A 109 -1.44 -4.32 3.48
C LEU A 109 -2.00 -2.95 3.86
N LEU A 110 -2.46 -2.15 2.89
CA LEU A 110 -3.06 -0.82 3.15
C LEU A 110 -4.24 -0.90 4.13
N THR A 111 -4.99 -2.00 4.18
CA THR A 111 -6.03 -2.21 5.20
C THR A 111 -5.44 -2.56 6.55
N HIS A 112 -4.45 -3.46 6.58
CA HIS A 112 -3.95 -4.05 7.81
C HIS A 112 -3.07 -3.10 8.62
N VAL A 113 -2.34 -2.21 7.95
CA VAL A 113 -1.47 -1.22 8.58
C VAL A 113 -2.20 -0.40 9.65
N PRO A 114 -3.23 0.41 9.32
CA PRO A 114 -3.92 1.24 10.31
C PRO A 114 -4.77 0.41 11.28
N LEU A 115 -5.17 -0.80 10.89
CA LEU A 115 -6.02 -1.66 11.71
C LEU A 115 -5.26 -2.31 12.87
N SER A 116 -3.98 -2.67 12.66
CA SER A 116 -3.21 -3.46 13.63
C SER A 116 -1.70 -3.23 13.55
N LEU A 117 -1.11 -3.28 12.35
CA LEU A 117 0.34 -3.43 12.22
C LEU A 117 1.12 -2.25 12.80
N GLU A 118 0.66 -1.00 12.60
CA GLU A 118 1.37 0.18 13.11
C GLU A 118 1.15 0.42 14.62
N GLY A 119 0.12 -0.19 15.20
CA GLY A 119 -0.16 -0.14 16.64
C GLY A 119 0.47 -1.29 17.44
N ASP A 120 0.76 -2.42 16.80
CA ASP A 120 1.25 -3.65 17.43
C ASP A 120 2.78 -3.80 17.37
N VAL A 121 3.50 -2.75 16.96
CA VAL A 121 4.98 -2.66 16.96
C VAL A 121 5.46 -1.63 17.98
N ASP A 122 6.76 -1.58 18.25
CA ASP A 122 7.32 -0.53 19.09
C ASP A 122 7.23 0.86 18.44
N ILE A 123 7.26 1.90 19.27
CA ILE A 123 7.06 3.28 18.83
C ILE A 123 8.13 3.76 17.83
N GLU A 124 9.37 3.29 17.92
CA GLU A 124 10.43 3.69 17.00
C GLU A 124 10.26 2.99 15.64
N ARG A 125 9.80 1.73 15.64
CA ARG A 125 9.40 1.04 14.41
C ARG A 125 8.22 1.73 13.72
N ALA A 126 7.18 2.11 14.47
CA ALA A 126 6.03 2.84 13.94
C ALA A 126 6.44 4.21 13.38
N ARG A 127 7.30 4.94 14.10
CA ARG A 127 7.85 6.23 13.63
C ARG A 127 8.61 6.07 12.32
N ARG A 128 9.50 5.07 12.21
CA ARG A 128 10.23 4.79 10.96
C ARG A 128 9.29 4.54 9.80
N TYR A 129 8.27 3.70 10.00
CA TYR A 129 7.27 3.42 8.98
C TYR A 129 6.57 4.69 8.50
N LYS A 130 6.09 5.53 9.42
CA LYS A 130 5.43 6.80 9.06
C LYS A 130 6.37 7.73 8.31
N THR A 131 7.60 7.91 8.78
CA THR A 131 8.59 8.76 8.10
C THR A 131 8.83 8.31 6.66
N ASN A 132 9.06 7.01 6.44
CA ASN A 132 9.41 6.49 5.12
C ASN A 132 8.19 6.43 4.17
N SER A 133 7.03 6.00 4.67
CA SER A 133 5.79 5.95 3.87
C SER A 133 5.32 7.34 3.43
N PHE A 134 5.43 8.36 4.29
CA PHE A 134 5.10 9.74 3.92
C PHE A 134 6.10 10.32 2.93
N ALA A 135 7.40 10.05 3.08
CA ALA A 135 8.39 10.49 2.09
C ALA A 135 8.10 9.89 0.70
N ALA A 136 7.77 8.59 0.63
CA ALA A 136 7.39 7.96 -0.64
C ALA A 136 6.07 8.52 -1.20
N TYR A 137 5.07 8.79 -0.35
CA TYR A 137 3.81 9.44 -0.73
C TYR A 137 4.05 10.83 -1.35
N ASP A 138 4.86 11.66 -0.69
CA ASP A 138 5.17 13.01 -1.16
C ASP A 138 5.92 12.98 -2.50
N GLU A 139 6.84 12.02 -2.68
CA GLU A 139 7.52 11.81 -3.96
C GLU A 139 6.59 11.35 -5.08
N ILE A 140 5.58 10.53 -4.77
CA ILE A 140 4.52 10.14 -5.73
C ILE A 140 3.73 11.38 -6.15
N ALA A 141 3.25 12.17 -5.19
CA ALA A 141 2.49 13.38 -5.45
C ALA A 141 3.28 14.36 -6.32
N ALA A 142 4.55 14.62 -5.98
CA ALA A 142 5.43 15.49 -6.75
C ALA A 142 5.77 14.94 -8.15
N THR A 143 5.77 13.62 -8.34
CA THR A 143 5.98 13.01 -9.67
C THR A 143 4.75 13.23 -10.55
N LEU A 144 3.55 13.04 -10.02
CA LEU A 144 2.30 13.24 -10.76
C LEU A 144 2.02 14.73 -11.02
N ASP A 145 2.37 15.61 -10.09
CA ASP A 145 2.21 17.07 -10.22
C ASP A 145 3.07 17.62 -11.37
N ARG A 146 4.34 17.21 -11.44
CA ARG A 146 5.23 17.61 -12.54
C ARG A 146 4.79 17.11 -13.91
N ALA A 147 4.14 15.95 -13.96
CA ALA A 147 3.75 15.31 -15.21
C ALA A 147 2.32 15.66 -15.66
N GLY A 148 1.52 16.27 -14.79
CA GLY A 148 0.08 16.37 -14.92
C GLY A 148 -0.45 17.79 -15.07
N THR A 149 -1.74 17.89 -15.40
CA THR A 149 -2.47 19.17 -15.45
C THR A 149 -3.29 19.45 -14.17
N MET A 150 -3.32 18.51 -13.23
CA MET A 150 -3.99 18.66 -11.93
C MET A 150 -3.08 19.41 -10.97
N THR A 151 -3.66 20.17 -10.04
CA THR A 151 -2.87 20.79 -8.97
C THR A 151 -2.38 19.74 -7.96
N LEU A 152 -1.26 19.99 -7.29
CA LEU A 152 -0.75 19.14 -6.21
C LEU A 152 -1.84 18.75 -5.19
N GLN A 153 -2.69 19.68 -4.77
CA GLN A 153 -3.78 19.41 -3.83
C GLN A 153 -4.83 18.44 -4.38
N GLN A 154 -5.19 18.58 -5.67
CA GLN A 154 -6.10 17.65 -6.32
C GLN A 154 -5.47 16.25 -6.46
N ILE A 155 -4.17 16.20 -6.70
CA ILE A 155 -3.39 14.96 -6.76
C ILE A 155 -3.35 14.28 -5.39
N GLU A 156 -3.06 15.02 -4.32
CA GLU A 156 -3.08 14.50 -2.95
C GLU A 156 -4.46 13.96 -2.57
N ALA A 157 -5.54 14.67 -2.91
CA ALA A 157 -6.91 14.19 -2.69
C ALA A 157 -7.21 12.90 -3.47
N LEU A 158 -6.74 12.81 -4.72
CA LEU A 158 -6.89 11.62 -5.55
C LEU A 158 -6.06 10.45 -5.03
N LEU A 159 -4.83 10.68 -4.56
CA LEU A 159 -3.94 9.68 -3.97
C LEU A 159 -4.54 9.10 -2.69
N ALA A 160 -5.00 9.95 -1.77
CA ALA A 160 -5.68 9.50 -0.56
C ALA A 160 -6.93 8.66 -0.89
N THR A 161 -7.67 9.05 -1.92
CA THR A 161 -8.82 8.27 -2.41
C THR A 161 -8.38 6.93 -2.99
N ALA A 162 -7.31 6.89 -3.80
CA ALA A 162 -6.78 5.68 -4.41
C ALA A 162 -6.32 4.66 -3.37
N VAL A 163 -5.57 5.09 -2.36
CA VAL A 163 -5.12 4.25 -1.25
C VAL A 163 -6.31 3.68 -0.47
N THR A 164 -7.31 4.52 -0.16
CA THR A 164 -8.50 4.10 0.59
C THR A 164 -9.36 3.11 -0.20
N LEU A 165 -9.60 3.38 -1.49
CA LEU A 165 -10.39 2.49 -2.35
C LEU A 165 -9.65 1.18 -2.61
N ALA A 166 -8.33 1.21 -2.87
CA ALA A 166 -7.55 0.01 -3.07
C ALA A 166 -7.57 -0.89 -1.82
N ALA A 167 -7.38 -0.31 -0.62
CA ALA A 167 -7.49 -1.03 0.64
C ALA A 167 -8.85 -1.71 0.78
N GLY A 168 -9.95 -0.95 0.67
CA GLY A 168 -11.30 -1.50 0.85
C GLY A 168 -11.68 -2.53 -0.21
N PHE A 169 -11.43 -2.23 -1.49
CA PHE A 169 -11.80 -3.12 -2.59
C PHE A 169 -10.97 -4.37 -2.62
N TRP A 170 -9.71 -4.35 -2.19
CA TRP A 170 -8.91 -5.57 -2.09
C TRP A 170 -9.58 -6.59 -1.17
N GLN A 171 -10.05 -6.16 0.00
CA GLN A 171 -10.71 -7.04 0.98
C GLN A 171 -12.02 -7.63 0.46
N VAL A 172 -12.79 -6.84 -0.28
CA VAL A 172 -14.10 -7.25 -0.83
C VAL A 172 -13.94 -8.16 -2.05
N SER A 173 -12.91 -7.92 -2.87
CA SER A 173 -12.64 -8.70 -4.09
C SER A 173 -11.93 -10.03 -3.79
N HIS A 174 -11.37 -10.19 -2.58
CA HIS A 174 -10.68 -11.40 -2.12
C HIS A 174 -11.34 -11.91 -0.83
N PRO A 175 -12.57 -12.46 -0.93
CA PRO A 175 -13.32 -12.91 0.23
C PRO A 175 -12.62 -14.06 0.96
N THR A 176 -12.89 -14.20 2.26
CA THR A 176 -12.43 -15.36 3.04
C THR A 176 -13.06 -16.65 2.48
N PRO A 177 -12.48 -17.83 2.74
CA PRO A 177 -13.04 -19.11 2.28
C PRO A 177 -14.51 -19.31 2.66
N THR A 178 -14.92 -18.84 3.84
CA THR A 178 -16.32 -18.87 4.28
C THR A 178 -17.24 -18.04 3.39
N LEU A 179 -16.82 -16.82 3.04
CA LEU A 179 -17.61 -15.93 2.18
C LEU A 179 -17.59 -16.40 0.71
N ALA A 180 -16.46 -16.92 0.23
CA ALA A 180 -16.39 -17.54 -1.09
C ALA A 180 -17.39 -18.69 -1.23
N ALA A 181 -17.41 -19.62 -0.26
CA ALA A 181 -18.37 -20.73 -0.23
C ALA A 181 -19.83 -20.26 -0.10
N LEU A 182 -20.07 -19.13 0.58
CA LEU A 182 -21.41 -18.52 0.65
C LEU A 182 -21.84 -17.95 -0.70
N TYR A 183 -20.95 -17.25 -1.41
CA TYR A 183 -21.25 -16.66 -2.72
C TYR A 183 -21.48 -17.71 -3.80
N GLU A 184 -20.83 -18.88 -3.69
CA GLU A 184 -21.12 -20.04 -4.54
C GLU A 184 -22.53 -20.59 -4.31
N GLN A 185 -22.98 -20.63 -3.05
CA GLN A 185 -24.33 -21.10 -2.68
C GLN A 185 -25.41 -20.05 -3.00
N GLU A 186 -25.08 -18.78 -2.89
CA GLU A 186 -26.00 -17.64 -3.09
C GLU A 186 -25.44 -16.66 -4.15
N PRO A 187 -25.50 -16.99 -5.45
CA PRO A 187 -24.91 -16.17 -6.52
C PRO A 187 -25.43 -14.73 -6.58
N ARG A 188 -26.65 -14.50 -6.07
CA ARG A 188 -27.22 -13.15 -5.96
C ARG A 188 -26.41 -12.21 -5.07
N TRP A 189 -25.54 -12.71 -4.20
CA TRP A 189 -24.62 -11.90 -3.38
C TRP A 189 -23.19 -11.90 -3.93
N ALA A 190 -22.87 -12.76 -4.89
CA ALA A 190 -21.56 -12.84 -5.51
C ALA A 190 -21.16 -11.54 -6.24
N HIS A 191 -22.13 -10.74 -6.73
CA HIS A 191 -21.85 -9.41 -7.29
C HIS A 191 -21.23 -8.42 -6.30
N VAL A 192 -21.30 -8.72 -5.00
CA VAL A 192 -20.62 -7.96 -3.94
C VAL A 192 -19.13 -8.26 -3.93
N ALA A 193 -18.69 -9.45 -4.37
CA ALA A 193 -17.29 -9.73 -4.65
C ALA A 193 -16.89 -8.92 -5.90
N LEU A 194 -16.47 -7.68 -5.67
CA LEU A 194 -16.15 -6.72 -6.71
C LEU A 194 -15.05 -7.25 -7.63
N ASP A 195 -15.18 -6.97 -8.93
CA ASP A 195 -14.00 -7.00 -9.81
C ASP A 195 -13.10 -5.82 -9.43
N PHE A 196 -12.01 -6.10 -8.72
CA PHE A 196 -11.09 -5.11 -8.15
C PHE A 196 -10.69 -4.03 -9.17
N THR A 197 -10.07 -4.45 -10.28
CA THR A 197 -9.48 -3.55 -11.27
C THR A 197 -10.52 -2.67 -11.99
N PRO A 198 -11.60 -3.23 -12.59
CA PRO A 198 -12.61 -2.41 -13.25
C PRO A 198 -13.27 -1.39 -12.31
N LYS A 199 -13.55 -1.79 -11.06
CA LYS A 199 -14.20 -0.90 -10.10
C LYS A 199 -13.27 0.21 -9.63
N LEU A 200 -12.03 -0.11 -9.30
CA LEU A 200 -11.02 0.86 -8.90
C LEU A 200 -10.80 1.90 -10.00
N ARG A 201 -10.60 1.45 -11.24
CA ARG A 201 -10.42 2.32 -12.42
C ARG A 201 -11.57 3.31 -12.55
N HIS A 202 -12.80 2.79 -12.61
CA HIS A 202 -13.98 3.60 -12.83
C HIS A 202 -14.15 4.70 -11.78
N LEU A 203 -13.96 4.36 -10.50
CA LEU A 203 -14.11 5.35 -9.42
C LEU A 203 -12.97 6.35 -9.36
N LEU A 204 -11.74 5.96 -9.68
CA LEU A 204 -10.62 6.90 -9.73
C LEU A 204 -10.72 7.86 -10.91
N GLU A 205 -11.13 7.39 -12.09
CA GLU A 205 -11.38 8.26 -13.24
C GLU A 205 -12.51 9.26 -12.97
N ALA A 206 -13.60 8.80 -12.35
CA ALA A 206 -14.71 9.67 -11.94
C ALA A 206 -14.25 10.71 -10.90
N THR A 207 -13.51 10.28 -9.87
CA THR A 207 -12.97 11.17 -8.85
C THR A 207 -12.01 12.20 -9.42
N ALA A 208 -11.05 11.79 -10.26
CA ALA A 208 -10.09 12.68 -10.88
C ALA A 208 -10.78 13.74 -11.75
N THR A 209 -11.78 13.33 -12.54
CA THR A 209 -12.57 14.24 -13.37
C THR A 209 -13.39 15.21 -12.52
N GLY A 210 -13.95 14.75 -11.40
CA GLY A 210 -14.70 15.59 -10.46
C GLY A 210 -13.80 16.64 -9.79
N LEU A 211 -12.67 16.20 -9.23
CA LEU A 211 -11.68 17.08 -8.59
C LEU A 211 -11.17 18.16 -9.53
N ALA A 212 -10.91 17.82 -10.79
CA ALA A 212 -10.44 18.78 -11.81
C ALA A 212 -11.49 19.84 -12.19
N ARG A 213 -12.78 19.57 -12.00
CA ARG A 213 -13.88 20.50 -12.33
C ARG A 213 -14.33 21.36 -11.15
N THR A 214 -14.05 20.94 -9.93
CA THR A 214 -14.50 21.65 -8.73
C THR A 214 -13.39 22.59 -8.26
N PRO A 215 -13.59 23.92 -8.32
CA PRO A 215 -12.66 24.85 -7.68
C PRO A 215 -12.66 24.61 -6.16
N GLU A 216 -11.50 24.83 -5.55
CA GLU A 216 -11.25 24.53 -4.14
C GLU A 216 -12.31 25.14 -3.21
N PRO A 217 -12.83 24.40 -2.20
CA PRO A 217 -13.55 25.04 -1.11
C PRO A 217 -12.59 25.98 -0.38
N ALA A 218 -12.90 27.28 -0.36
CA ALA A 218 -12.05 28.29 0.29
C ALA A 218 -11.65 27.84 1.70
N LYS A 219 -10.34 27.77 1.97
CA LYS A 219 -9.80 27.56 3.33
C LYS A 219 -10.51 28.52 4.28
N ARG A 220 -11.26 28.00 5.24
CA ARG A 220 -11.80 28.82 6.34
C ARG A 220 -10.60 29.42 7.07
N ALA A 221 -10.43 30.72 6.95
CA ALA A 221 -9.42 31.46 7.68
C ALA A 221 -9.74 31.38 9.19
N GLY A 222 -8.83 30.76 9.95
CA GLY A 222 -8.59 31.04 11.37
C GLY A 222 -9.68 30.61 12.37
N GLU A 223 -9.51 29.43 12.95
CA GLU A 223 -9.75 29.27 14.39
C GLU A 223 -8.37 29.13 15.05
N GLY A 224 -7.81 30.28 15.44
CA GLY A 224 -6.67 30.31 16.37
C GLY A 224 -7.10 29.74 17.73
N PRO A 225 -6.17 29.16 18.50
CA PRO A 225 -6.51 28.59 19.79
C PRO A 225 -7.04 29.70 20.70
N GLY A 226 -8.31 29.58 21.09
CA GLY A 226 -8.95 30.46 22.06
C GLY A 226 -8.13 30.46 23.34
N SER A 227 -7.66 31.65 23.70
CA SER A 227 -7.22 32.01 25.04
C SER A 227 -8.26 31.55 26.06
N SER A 228 -7.87 30.67 26.98
CA SER A 228 -8.59 30.49 28.23
C SER A 228 -7.80 31.14 29.34
N SER A 229 -8.46 32.11 29.98
CA SER A 229 -8.09 32.74 31.24
C SER A 229 -8.10 31.74 32.40
#